data_AF-A0A926FHC3-F1
#
_entry.id   AF-A0A926FHC3-F1
#
_cell.length_a   1.000
_cell.length_b   1.000
_cell.length_c   1.000
_cell.angle_alpha   90.00
_cell.angle_beta   90.00
_cell.angle_gamma   90.00
#
_symmetry.space_group_name_H-M   'P 1'
#
loop_
_entity.id
_entity.type
_entity.pdbx_description
1 polymer ?
#
loop_
_entity_poly.entity_id
_entity_poly.type
_entity_poly.pdbx_seq_one_letter_code
_entity_poly.pdbx_strand_id
1 'polypeptide(L)'
;MDASPQPYPEDVATLIERKDLEGLEDVWTRRMEETPEDLPFFFGVASAVKKKGAGDAAISWLRFLADYNAENGKLDARLAVLLEIARMSPTDGSIRAELEDALRRRFAGHPALPAVLSHFPLAASSDPAETGGRIGRWLRFTPGDLYLMPGHGAGRVVELNPALDVIRVDFGGSRLPFSIVSAERNLQPLHAGHFLRAKLEDLASLRSIAEREPAEAVRRLLESFGGVLPMTDLRDHLSGIVEDARWTSFWTMARKHPQVLLSGTGKQTTVSWTETAGAADAAVRGAFLRGDPHQKLELARKNAKRSRDLAGFFAEKLAQEARDAAASRPAVAWELSQAAARLAPGEPEA
;
A
#
# COMPACT_ATOMS: atom_id res chain seq x y z
N MET A 1 -33.45 6.54 3.95
CA MET A 1 -32.76 5.61 4.85
C MET A 1 -31.91 4.72 3.96
N ASP A 2 -30.64 5.07 3.77
CA ASP A 2 -29.69 4.16 3.12
C ASP A 2 -29.44 3.01 4.10
N ALA A 3 -30.01 1.84 3.81
CA ALA A 3 -29.64 0.63 4.51
C ALA A 3 -28.18 0.34 4.15
N SER A 4 -27.29 0.33 5.13
CA SER A 4 -25.93 -0.19 4.94
C SER A 4 -26.01 -1.54 4.24
N PRO A 5 -25.15 -1.82 3.24
CA PRO A 5 -25.21 -3.07 2.50
C PRO A 5 -25.14 -4.25 3.48
N GLN A 6 -26.10 -5.18 3.37
CA GLN A 6 -26.07 -6.38 4.20
C GLN A 6 -24.80 -7.18 3.85
N PRO A 7 -24.04 -7.66 4.84
CA PRO A 7 -22.79 -8.37 4.60
C PRO A 7 -22.99 -9.82 4.13
N TYR A 8 -24.22 -10.22 3.80
CA TYR A 8 -24.58 -11.56 3.35
C TYR A 8 -25.68 -11.48 2.27
N PRO A 9 -25.81 -12.50 1.39
CA PRO A 9 -26.75 -12.45 0.27
C PRO A 9 -28.21 -12.70 0.70
N GLU A 10 -29.15 -12.49 -0.22
CA GLU A 10 -30.61 -12.46 0.03
C GLU A 10 -31.18 -13.84 0.45
N ASP A 11 -30.61 -14.92 -0.05
CA ASP A 11 -30.95 -16.28 0.36
C ASP A 11 -30.65 -16.51 1.85
N VAL A 12 -29.50 -16.06 2.34
CA VAL A 12 -29.12 -16.10 3.76
C VAL A 12 -30.04 -15.21 4.59
N ALA A 13 -30.39 -14.02 4.08
CA ALA A 13 -31.35 -13.14 4.74
C ALA A 13 -32.72 -13.84 4.92
N THR A 14 -33.19 -14.57 3.91
CA THR A 14 -34.44 -15.33 3.96
C THR A 14 -34.39 -16.44 5.03
N LEU A 15 -33.27 -17.15 5.15
CA LEU A 15 -33.08 -18.18 6.18
C LEU A 15 -33.08 -17.56 7.59
N ILE A 16 -32.42 -16.41 7.79
CA ILE A 16 -32.43 -15.65 9.05
C ILE A 16 -33.85 -15.22 9.43
N GLU A 17 -34.63 -14.73 8.47
CA GLU A 17 -36.01 -14.31 8.72
C GLU A 17 -36.90 -15.47 9.17
N ARG A 18 -36.72 -16.64 8.54
CA ARG A 18 -37.43 -17.88 8.89
C ARG A 18 -36.91 -18.54 10.17
N LYS A 19 -35.80 -18.06 10.73
CA LYS A 19 -35.06 -18.69 11.85
C LYS A 19 -34.67 -20.14 11.53
N ASP A 20 -34.37 -20.41 10.28
CA ASP A 20 -33.94 -21.71 9.80
C ASP A 20 -32.47 -21.93 10.15
N LEU A 21 -32.21 -22.41 11.37
CA LEU A 21 -30.84 -22.57 11.88
C LEU A 21 -30.08 -23.68 11.15
N GLU A 22 -30.76 -24.74 10.72
CA GLU A 22 -30.15 -25.85 9.99
C GLU A 22 -29.65 -25.38 8.61
N GLY A 23 -30.52 -24.70 7.85
CA GLY A 23 -30.11 -24.12 6.57
C GLY A 23 -29.00 -23.08 6.70
N LEU A 24 -28.97 -22.32 7.80
CA LEU A 24 -27.89 -21.37 8.08
C LEU A 24 -26.57 -22.06 8.44
N GLU A 25 -26.61 -23.15 9.19
CA GLU A 25 -25.43 -23.94 9.54
C GLU A 25 -24.80 -24.59 8.30
N ASP A 26 -25.62 -25.08 7.37
CA ASP A 26 -25.18 -25.61 6.08
C ASP A 26 -24.43 -24.55 5.25
N VAL A 27 -25.01 -23.35 5.15
CA VAL A 27 -24.38 -22.22 4.46
C VAL A 27 -23.08 -21.81 5.17
N TRP A 28 -23.11 -21.74 6.50
CA TRP A 28 -21.94 -21.39 7.31
C TRP A 28 -20.79 -22.36 7.08
N THR A 29 -21.06 -23.66 7.15
CA THR A 29 -20.05 -24.72 6.99
C THR A 29 -19.47 -24.70 5.58
N ARG A 30 -20.31 -24.62 4.55
CA ARG A 30 -19.84 -24.48 3.16
C ARG A 30 -18.94 -23.26 2.99
N ARG A 31 -19.34 -22.11 3.55
CA ARG A 31 -18.54 -20.88 3.45
C ARG A 31 -17.21 -21.00 4.17
N MET A 32 -17.15 -21.71 5.30
CA MET A 32 -15.89 -21.99 6.02
C MET A 32 -14.94 -22.84 5.19
N GLU A 33 -15.44 -23.78 4.40
CA GLU A 33 -14.62 -24.61 3.52
C GLU A 33 -14.13 -23.85 2.28
N GLU A 34 -14.98 -23.00 1.70
CA GLU A 34 -14.69 -22.29 0.45
C GLU A 34 -13.90 -20.98 0.65
N THR A 35 -14.28 -20.19 1.65
CA THR A 35 -13.81 -18.80 1.86
C THR A 35 -13.78 -18.44 3.36
N PRO A 36 -12.99 -19.13 4.19
CA PRO A 36 -12.93 -18.90 5.64
C PRO A 36 -12.43 -17.51 6.05
N GLU A 37 -11.74 -16.79 5.15
CA GLU A 37 -11.24 -15.43 5.35
C GLU A 37 -12.32 -14.34 5.27
N ASP A 38 -13.53 -14.66 4.80
CA ASP A 38 -14.66 -13.72 4.69
C ASP A 38 -15.32 -13.49 6.06
N LEU A 39 -14.54 -13.01 7.02
CA LEU A 39 -15.00 -12.68 8.37
C LEU A 39 -16.21 -11.72 8.40
N PRO A 40 -16.32 -10.69 7.52
CA PRO A 40 -17.49 -9.84 7.47
C PRO A 40 -18.80 -10.60 7.27
N PHE A 41 -18.82 -11.62 6.41
CA PHE A 41 -19.97 -12.50 6.22
C PHE A 41 -20.33 -13.22 7.53
N PHE A 42 -19.38 -13.92 8.14
CA PHE A 42 -19.60 -14.70 9.36
C PHE A 42 -20.09 -13.83 10.52
N PHE A 43 -19.48 -12.67 10.74
CA PHE A 43 -19.88 -11.73 11.79
C PHE A 43 -21.27 -11.16 11.52
N GLY A 44 -21.57 -10.88 10.26
CA GLY A 44 -22.89 -10.46 9.80
C GLY A 44 -23.98 -11.46 10.15
N VAL A 45 -23.79 -12.73 9.74
CA VAL A 45 -24.74 -13.82 10.01
C VAL A 45 -24.90 -14.05 11.51
N ALA A 46 -23.81 -14.17 12.27
CA ALA A 46 -23.86 -14.40 13.71
C ALA A 46 -24.59 -13.27 14.45
N SER A 47 -24.33 -12.01 14.08
CA SER A 47 -25.03 -10.84 14.62
C SER A 47 -26.52 -10.87 14.32
N ALA A 48 -26.92 -11.24 13.10
CA ALA A 48 -28.31 -11.32 12.69
C ALA A 48 -29.06 -12.48 13.39
N VAL A 49 -28.43 -13.65 13.50
CA VAL A 49 -28.96 -14.82 14.20
C VAL A 49 -29.14 -14.55 15.69
N LYS A 50 -28.17 -13.89 16.34
CA LYS A 50 -28.30 -13.43 17.73
C LYS A 50 -29.49 -12.48 17.90
N LYS A 51 -29.68 -11.51 17.00
CA LYS A 51 -30.83 -10.58 17.03
C LYS A 51 -32.18 -11.30 16.91
N LYS A 52 -32.22 -12.47 16.28
CA LYS A 52 -33.43 -13.31 16.16
C LYS A 52 -33.66 -14.22 17.38
N GLY A 53 -32.80 -14.14 18.39
CA GLY A 53 -32.92 -14.87 19.66
C GLY A 53 -32.11 -16.17 19.73
N ALA A 54 -31.34 -16.51 18.69
CA ALA A 54 -30.52 -17.72 18.65
C ALA A 54 -29.04 -17.41 18.96
N GLY A 55 -28.80 -16.71 20.08
CA GLY A 55 -27.45 -16.25 20.47
C GLY A 55 -26.46 -17.39 20.70
N ASP A 56 -26.89 -18.46 21.38
CA ASP A 56 -26.01 -19.58 21.72
C ASP A 56 -25.52 -20.32 20.46
N ALA A 57 -26.39 -20.52 19.46
CA ALA A 57 -26.02 -21.08 18.17
C ALA A 57 -24.99 -20.21 17.44
N ALA A 58 -25.23 -18.89 17.36
CA ALA A 58 -24.30 -17.96 16.74
C ALA A 58 -22.92 -17.96 17.41
N ILE A 59 -22.86 -18.03 18.74
CA ILE A 59 -21.60 -18.12 19.48
C ILE A 59 -20.92 -19.47 19.23
N SER A 60 -21.67 -20.57 19.20
CA SER A 60 -21.13 -21.91 18.89
C SER A 60 -20.48 -21.95 17.50
N TRP A 61 -21.14 -21.40 16.48
CA TRP A 61 -20.58 -21.33 15.13
C TRP A 61 -19.33 -20.45 15.04
N LEU A 62 -19.30 -19.32 15.74
CA LEU A 62 -18.10 -18.49 15.83
C LEU A 62 -16.95 -19.21 16.54
N ARG A 63 -17.23 -20.01 17.59
CA ARG A 63 -16.19 -20.81 18.26
C ARG A 63 -15.61 -21.86 17.32
N PHE A 64 -16.46 -22.56 16.58
CA PHE A 64 -16.01 -23.49 15.54
C PHE A 64 -15.14 -22.79 14.47
N LEU A 65 -15.51 -21.60 14.03
CA LEU A 65 -14.68 -20.78 13.14
C LEU A 65 -13.35 -20.36 13.77
N ALA A 66 -13.32 -20.03 15.07
CA ALA A 66 -12.10 -19.68 15.78
C ALA A 66 -11.14 -20.88 15.88
N ASP A 67 -11.66 -22.07 16.17
CA ASP A 67 -10.90 -23.32 16.26
C ASP A 67 -10.35 -23.72 14.88
N TYR A 68 -11.19 -23.67 13.84
CA TYR A 68 -10.77 -23.89 12.45
C TYR A 68 -9.61 -22.96 12.06
N ASN A 69 -9.70 -21.67 12.38
CA ASN A 69 -8.62 -20.72 12.11
C ASN A 69 -7.36 -21.01 12.94
N ALA A 70 -7.51 -21.49 14.17
CA ALA A 70 -6.39 -21.89 15.02
C ALA A 70 -5.61 -23.07 14.42
N GLU A 71 -6.32 -24.12 14.01
CA GLU A 71 -5.77 -25.33 13.41
C GLU A 71 -5.05 -25.05 12.09
N ASN A 72 -5.55 -24.09 11.32
CA ASN A 72 -4.95 -23.66 10.05
C ASN A 72 -3.87 -22.57 10.21
N GLY A 73 -3.45 -22.27 11.45
CA GLY A 73 -2.40 -21.27 11.74
C GLY A 73 -2.79 -19.82 11.41
N LYS A 74 -4.08 -19.55 11.21
CA LYS A 74 -4.63 -18.22 10.87
C LYS A 74 -4.85 -17.41 12.14
N LEU A 75 -3.76 -17.03 12.82
CA LEU A 75 -3.81 -16.37 14.13
C LEU A 75 -4.54 -15.02 14.13
N ASP A 76 -4.40 -14.22 13.07
CA ASP A 76 -5.10 -12.94 12.93
C ASP A 76 -6.62 -13.13 12.82
N ALA A 77 -7.06 -14.09 12.00
CA ALA A 77 -8.47 -14.40 11.83
C ALA A 77 -9.07 -14.99 13.12
N ARG A 78 -8.36 -15.92 13.79
CA ARG A 78 -8.75 -16.45 15.11
C ARG A 78 -8.95 -15.31 16.11
N LEU A 79 -7.99 -14.38 16.21
CA LEU A 79 -8.09 -13.26 17.14
C LEU A 79 -9.31 -12.37 16.83
N ALA A 80 -9.57 -12.06 15.55
CA ALA A 80 -10.73 -11.28 15.13
C ALA A 80 -12.05 -11.97 15.52
N VAL A 81 -12.16 -13.28 15.32
CA VAL A 81 -13.35 -14.07 15.68
C VAL A 81 -13.58 -14.08 17.20
N LEU A 82 -12.53 -14.27 17.99
CA LEU A 82 -12.63 -14.24 19.46
C LEU A 82 -13.01 -12.84 19.98
N LEU A 83 -12.54 -11.77 19.35
CA LEU A 83 -12.97 -10.41 19.68
C LEU A 83 -14.46 -10.20 19.40
N GLU A 84 -14.97 -10.78 18.30
CA GLU A 84 -16.40 -10.72 17.98
C GLU A 84 -17.24 -11.53 18.99
N ILE A 85 -16.79 -12.72 19.38
CA ILE A 85 -17.42 -13.51 20.45
C ILE A 85 -17.45 -12.70 21.75
N ALA A 86 -16.34 -12.08 22.15
CA ALA A 86 -16.27 -11.26 23.35
C ALA A 86 -17.21 -10.04 23.31
N ARG A 87 -17.38 -9.43 22.13
CA ARG A 87 -18.32 -8.31 21.91
C ARG A 87 -19.77 -8.79 22.03
N MET A 88 -20.06 -9.99 21.52
CA MET A 88 -21.39 -10.58 21.57
C MET A 88 -21.72 -11.17 22.95
N SER A 89 -20.75 -11.68 23.69
CA SER A 89 -20.94 -12.34 24.99
C SER A 89 -19.85 -11.94 25.97
N PRO A 90 -19.86 -10.67 26.47
CA PRO A 90 -18.80 -10.16 27.34
C PRO A 90 -18.77 -10.81 28.74
N THR A 91 -19.86 -11.47 29.13
CA THR A 91 -20.02 -12.22 30.38
C THR A 91 -19.59 -13.67 30.28
N ASP A 92 -19.22 -14.15 29.10
CA ASP A 92 -18.68 -15.50 28.92
C ASP A 92 -17.38 -15.64 29.75
N GLY A 93 -17.34 -16.64 30.63
CA GLY A 93 -16.21 -16.85 31.53
C GLY A 93 -14.95 -17.34 30.82
N SER A 94 -15.08 -18.06 29.70
CA SER A 94 -13.93 -18.67 29.02
C SER A 94 -13.27 -17.72 28.02
N ILE A 95 -14.02 -16.76 27.45
CA ILE A 95 -13.54 -15.93 26.33
C ILE A 95 -12.30 -15.10 26.69
N ARG A 96 -12.13 -14.73 27.96
CA ARG A 96 -10.98 -13.95 28.44
C ARG A 96 -9.68 -14.74 28.33
N ALA A 97 -9.71 -15.98 28.78
CA ALA A 97 -8.56 -16.87 28.73
C ALA A 97 -8.22 -17.23 27.27
N GLU A 98 -9.24 -17.45 26.43
CA GLU A 98 -9.07 -17.71 25.00
C GLU A 98 -8.47 -16.52 24.24
N LEU A 99 -8.96 -15.30 24.50
CA LEU A 99 -8.41 -14.07 23.93
C LEU A 99 -6.96 -13.85 24.36
N GLU A 100 -6.65 -14.05 25.65
CA GLU A 100 -5.29 -13.92 26.14
C GLU A 100 -4.34 -14.94 25.49
N ASP A 101 -4.75 -16.21 25.37
CA ASP A 101 -3.99 -17.24 24.65
C ASP A 101 -3.77 -16.85 23.18
N ALA A 102 -4.83 -16.41 22.49
CA ALA A 102 -4.75 -15.98 21.10
C ALA A 102 -3.78 -14.81 20.91
N LEU A 103 -3.84 -13.79 21.78
CA LEU A 103 -2.91 -12.65 21.75
C LEU A 103 -1.46 -13.09 22.01
N ARG A 104 -1.23 -13.95 23.00
CA ARG A 104 0.10 -14.48 23.33
C ARG A 104 0.69 -15.27 22.17
N ARG A 105 -0.10 -16.12 21.51
CA ARG A 105 0.34 -16.88 20.33
C ARG A 105 0.60 -15.96 19.14
N ARG A 106 -0.31 -15.02 18.87
CA ARG A 106 -0.21 -14.11 17.73
C ARG A 106 1.00 -13.18 17.80
N PHE A 107 1.33 -12.70 18.99
CA PHE A 107 2.42 -11.78 19.24
C PHE A 107 3.58 -12.46 19.96
N ALA A 108 3.74 -13.77 19.78
CA ALA A 108 4.86 -14.52 20.33
C ALA A 108 6.19 -13.89 19.88
N GLY A 109 7.06 -13.59 20.84
CA GLY A 109 8.34 -12.90 20.59
C GLY A 109 8.27 -11.38 20.50
N HIS A 110 7.09 -10.76 20.56
CA HIS A 110 7.00 -9.30 20.58
C HIS A 110 7.56 -8.73 21.91
N PRO A 111 8.55 -7.83 21.87
CA PRO A 111 9.26 -7.39 23.08
C PRO A 111 8.38 -6.65 24.08
N ALA A 112 7.35 -5.94 23.60
CA ALA A 112 6.42 -5.23 24.47
C ALA A 112 5.24 -6.10 25.00
N LEU A 113 5.12 -7.36 24.57
CA LEU A 113 3.95 -8.20 24.92
C LEU A 113 3.70 -8.30 26.44
N PRO A 114 4.70 -8.60 27.29
CA PRO A 114 4.46 -8.71 28.73
C PRO A 114 3.98 -7.40 29.36
N ALA A 115 4.58 -6.27 28.95
CA ALA A 115 4.24 -4.96 29.47
C ALA A 115 2.83 -4.52 29.06
N VAL A 116 2.44 -4.74 27.80
CA VAL A 116 1.10 -4.42 27.30
C VAL A 116 0.03 -5.29 27.98
N LEU A 117 0.25 -6.60 28.09
CA LEU A 117 -0.69 -7.51 28.78
C LEU A 117 -0.85 -7.17 30.27
N SER A 118 0.25 -6.81 30.95
CA SER A 118 0.19 -6.39 32.34
C SER A 118 -0.59 -5.09 32.54
N HIS A 119 -0.54 -4.18 31.57
CA HIS A 119 -1.24 -2.90 31.67
C HIS A 119 -2.73 -3.02 31.33
N PHE A 120 -3.10 -3.95 30.45
CA PHE A 120 -4.48 -4.21 30.04
C PHE A 120 -4.93 -5.61 30.50
N PRO A 121 -5.26 -5.81 31.79
CA PRO A 121 -5.59 -7.13 32.32
C PRO A 121 -6.95 -7.62 31.81
N LEU A 122 -6.93 -8.54 30.83
CA LEU A 122 -8.12 -9.13 30.22
C LEU A 122 -9.02 -9.86 31.22
N ALA A 123 -8.42 -10.56 32.18
CA ALA A 123 -9.14 -11.33 33.19
C ALA A 123 -10.09 -10.46 34.05
N ALA A 124 -9.71 -9.21 34.33
CA ALA A 124 -10.47 -8.30 35.19
C ALA A 124 -11.30 -7.26 34.42
N SER A 125 -11.22 -7.25 33.08
CA SER A 125 -11.85 -6.21 32.27
C SER A 125 -13.38 -6.33 32.23
N SER A 126 -14.12 -5.23 32.34
CA SER A 126 -15.57 -5.24 32.09
C SER A 126 -15.92 -5.38 30.60
N ASP A 127 -14.99 -5.03 29.71
CA ASP A 127 -15.14 -5.13 28.24
C ASP A 127 -13.93 -5.88 27.63
N PRO A 128 -14.00 -7.22 27.54
CA PRO A 128 -12.91 -8.04 27.02
C PRO A 128 -12.62 -7.76 25.53
N ALA A 129 -13.63 -7.40 24.75
CA ALA A 129 -13.45 -7.13 23.32
C ALA A 129 -12.67 -5.83 23.11
N GLU A 130 -13.05 -4.75 23.79
CA GLU A 130 -12.35 -3.47 23.72
C GLU A 130 -10.92 -3.60 24.26
N THR A 131 -10.76 -4.27 25.41
CA THR A 131 -9.44 -4.48 26.03
C THR A 131 -8.53 -5.31 25.14
N GLY A 132 -9.03 -6.43 24.61
CA GLY A 132 -8.28 -7.29 23.68
C GLY A 132 -7.91 -6.57 22.39
N GLY A 133 -8.85 -5.80 21.83
CA GLY A 133 -8.62 -4.98 20.65
C GLY A 133 -7.53 -3.93 20.91
N ARG A 134 -7.55 -3.26 22.07
CA ARG A 134 -6.53 -2.26 22.45
C ARG A 134 -5.16 -2.89 22.61
N ILE A 135 -5.05 -4.08 23.21
CA ILE A 135 -3.79 -4.84 23.28
C ILE A 135 -3.26 -5.11 21.86
N GLY A 136 -4.11 -5.64 20.98
CA GLY A 136 -3.73 -5.93 19.60
C GLY A 136 -3.25 -4.69 18.84
N ARG A 137 -3.87 -3.54 19.06
CA ARG A 137 -3.46 -2.25 18.45
C ARG A 137 -2.08 -1.79 18.94
N TRP A 138 -1.78 -1.93 20.24
CA TRP A 138 -0.47 -1.57 20.78
C TRP A 138 0.64 -2.44 20.18
N LEU A 139 0.39 -3.74 20.07
CA LEU A 139 1.35 -4.73 19.57
C LEU A 139 1.54 -4.69 18.04
N ARG A 140 0.88 -3.77 17.33
CA ARG A 140 1.23 -3.41 15.94
C ARG A 140 2.52 -2.59 15.86
N PHE A 141 2.94 -2.01 16.98
CA PHE A 141 4.14 -1.20 17.08
C PHE A 141 5.24 -1.93 17.83
N THR A 142 6.41 -2.06 17.21
CA THR A 142 7.56 -2.72 17.80
C THR A 142 8.62 -1.68 18.18
N PRO A 143 9.05 -1.60 19.45
CA PRO A 143 10.26 -0.86 19.81
C PRO A 143 11.46 -1.31 18.98
N GLY A 144 12.18 -0.35 18.42
CA GLY A 144 13.33 -0.58 17.54
C GLY A 144 12.98 -0.66 16.06
N ASP A 145 11.72 -0.92 15.67
CA ASP A 145 11.32 -0.94 14.26
C ASP A 145 11.17 0.48 13.68
N LEU A 146 11.17 0.51 12.35
CA LEU A 146 11.15 1.72 11.55
C LEU A 146 9.79 1.95 10.90
N TYR A 147 9.35 3.21 10.90
CA TYR A 147 8.08 3.64 10.34
C TYR A 147 8.27 4.92 9.53
N LEU A 148 7.52 5.05 8.43
CA LEU A 148 7.42 6.27 7.64
C LEU A 148 6.32 7.14 8.22
N MET A 149 6.63 8.43 8.39
CA MET A 149 5.65 9.48 8.64
C MET A 149 5.71 10.51 7.50
N PRO A 150 4.59 10.78 6.81
CA PRO A 150 4.53 11.85 5.82
C PRO A 150 5.03 13.19 6.38
N GLY A 151 5.88 13.88 5.63
CA GLY A 151 6.49 15.15 6.02
C GLY A 151 7.66 15.05 7.02
N HIS A 152 7.91 13.88 7.64
CA HIS A 152 9.04 13.68 8.57
C HIS A 152 10.01 12.58 8.10
N GLY A 153 9.58 11.72 7.18
CA GLY A 153 10.41 10.62 6.66
C GLY A 153 10.41 9.40 7.58
N ALA A 154 11.48 8.61 7.53
CA ALA A 154 11.61 7.41 8.34
C ALA A 154 12.05 7.75 9.76
N GLY A 155 11.41 7.12 10.75
CA GLY A 155 11.74 7.23 12.16
C GLY A 155 11.72 5.88 12.86
N ARG A 156 12.41 5.80 14.00
CA ARG A 156 12.51 4.59 14.82
C ARG A 156 11.63 4.71 16.06
N VAL A 157 10.82 3.70 16.35
CA VAL A 157 10.12 3.63 17.64
C VAL A 157 11.17 3.40 18.73
N VAL A 158 11.32 4.36 19.64
CA VAL A 158 12.30 4.30 20.74
C VAL A 158 11.65 3.99 22.08
N GLU A 159 10.35 4.21 22.21
CA GLU A 159 9.59 3.92 23.42
C GLU A 159 8.16 3.54 23.06
N LEU A 160 7.62 2.54 23.77
CA LEU A 160 6.22 2.16 23.74
C LEU A 160 5.74 2.09 25.18
N ASN A 161 4.86 3.02 25.56
CA ASN A 161 4.41 3.21 26.94
C ASN A 161 2.88 3.23 27.01
N PRO A 162 2.25 2.07 27.26
CA PRO A 162 0.80 1.96 27.33
C PRO A 162 0.17 2.81 28.44
N ALA A 163 0.87 2.96 29.57
CA ALA A 163 0.37 3.68 30.74
C ALA A 163 0.20 5.19 30.51
N LEU A 164 1.04 5.77 29.65
CA LEU A 164 0.96 7.19 29.27
C LEU A 164 0.20 7.42 27.97
N ASP A 165 -0.27 6.35 27.31
CA ASP A 165 -0.76 6.39 25.93
C ASP A 165 0.24 7.06 24.97
N VAL A 166 1.53 6.70 25.08
CA VAL A 166 2.61 7.28 24.26
C VAL A 166 3.42 6.20 23.53
N ILE A 167 3.52 6.37 22.21
CA ILE A 167 4.54 5.77 21.34
C ILE A 167 5.49 6.89 20.95
N ARG A 168 6.78 6.77 21.28
CA ARG A 168 7.78 7.79 20.92
C ARG A 168 8.58 7.33 19.71
N VAL A 169 8.63 8.17 18.68
CA VAL A 169 9.38 7.91 17.45
C VAL A 169 10.48 8.95 17.30
N ASP A 170 11.69 8.49 17.00
CA ASP A 170 12.86 9.33 16.75
C ASP A 170 13.10 9.46 15.24
N PHE A 171 13.01 10.69 14.73
CA PHE A 171 13.25 11.06 13.34
C PHE A 171 14.61 11.74 13.19
N GLY A 172 15.69 11.05 13.56
CA GLY A 172 17.05 11.57 13.41
C GLY A 172 17.39 12.70 14.38
N GLY A 173 16.95 12.57 15.64
CA GLY A 173 17.18 13.53 16.73
C GLY A 173 15.92 14.24 17.21
N SER A 174 14.90 14.35 16.34
CA SER A 174 13.58 14.85 16.73
C SER A 174 12.71 13.72 17.25
N ARG A 175 12.42 13.74 18.56
CA ARG A 175 11.58 12.72 19.21
C ARG A 175 10.16 13.23 19.36
N LEU A 176 9.24 12.61 18.64
CA LEU A 176 7.83 12.99 18.63
C LEU A 176 6.98 11.94 19.38
N PRO A 177 6.09 12.36 20.31
CA PRO A 177 5.15 11.48 20.96
C PRO A 177 3.87 11.30 20.12
N PHE A 178 3.32 10.08 20.11
CA PHE A 178 2.06 9.74 19.47
C PHE A 178 1.18 8.95 20.43
N SER A 179 -0.10 9.33 20.56
CA SER A 179 -1.14 8.41 21.05
C SER A 179 -1.25 7.21 20.13
N ILE A 180 -1.78 6.07 20.59
CA ILE A 180 -2.03 4.89 19.75
C ILE A 180 -2.86 5.22 18.49
N VAL A 181 -3.92 6.03 18.63
CA VAL A 181 -4.80 6.44 17.52
C VAL A 181 -4.03 7.29 16.51
N SER A 182 -3.21 8.23 16.98
CA SER A 182 -2.37 9.07 16.12
C SER A 182 -1.31 8.25 15.40
N ALA A 183 -0.68 7.29 16.08
CA ALA A 183 0.31 6.42 15.48
C ALA A 183 -0.27 5.59 14.33
N GLU A 184 -1.44 4.96 14.52
CA GLU A 184 -2.10 4.17 13.47
C GLU A 184 -2.48 4.97 12.23
N ARG A 185 -2.83 6.26 12.42
CA ARG A 185 -3.21 7.14 11.32
C ARG A 185 -2.01 7.66 10.54
N ASN A 186 -0.90 7.94 11.22
CA ASN A 186 0.20 8.72 10.65
C ASN A 186 1.46 7.89 10.35
N LEU A 187 1.60 6.70 10.93
CA LEU A 187 2.79 5.87 10.80
C LEU A 187 2.52 4.67 9.91
N GLN A 188 3.38 4.47 8.93
CA GLN A 188 3.37 3.30 8.05
C GLN A 188 4.61 2.44 8.32
N PRO A 189 4.47 1.14 8.58
CA PRO A 189 5.62 0.28 8.85
C PRO A 189 6.57 0.22 7.65
N LEU A 190 7.87 0.33 7.92
CA LEU A 190 8.92 0.14 6.92
C LEU A 190 9.46 -1.29 7.01
N HIS A 191 8.97 -2.15 6.14
CA HIS A 191 9.38 -3.54 6.04
C HIS A 191 10.85 -3.67 5.63
N ALA A 192 11.45 -4.82 5.93
CA ALA A 192 12.78 -5.18 5.44
C ALA A 192 12.86 -5.03 3.90
N GLY A 193 13.97 -4.48 3.41
CA GLY A 193 14.16 -4.19 1.99
C GLY A 193 13.63 -2.83 1.50
N HIS A 194 12.79 -2.14 2.29
CA HIS A 194 12.34 -0.81 1.92
C HIS A 194 13.51 0.20 1.89
N PHE A 195 13.56 1.06 0.87
CA PHE A 195 14.66 2.00 0.63
C PHE A 195 14.94 2.91 1.83
N LEU A 196 13.91 3.53 2.39
CA LEU A 196 14.06 4.40 3.57
C LEU A 196 14.52 3.67 4.84
N ARG A 197 14.25 2.36 4.95
CA ARG A 197 14.78 1.53 6.02
C ARG A 197 16.28 1.32 5.84
N ALA A 198 16.69 0.92 4.64
CA ALA A 198 18.11 0.80 4.29
C ALA A 198 18.87 2.13 4.49
N LYS A 199 18.23 3.29 4.27
CA LYS A 199 18.84 4.61 4.52
C LYS A 199 19.22 4.83 5.98
N LEU A 200 18.48 4.28 6.93
CA LEU A 200 18.77 4.39 8.36
C LEU A 200 19.66 3.26 8.88
N GLU A 201 19.59 2.08 8.28
CA GLU A 201 20.32 0.88 8.75
C GLU A 201 21.69 0.71 8.05
N ASP A 202 21.82 1.11 6.77
CA ASP A 202 23.01 0.92 5.94
C ASP A 202 23.17 2.06 4.90
N LEU A 203 23.38 3.28 5.40
CA LEU A 203 23.55 4.46 4.57
C LEU A 203 24.79 4.38 3.66
N ALA A 204 25.87 3.74 4.12
CA ALA A 204 27.12 3.65 3.39
C ALA A 204 26.96 2.82 2.11
N SER A 205 26.28 1.67 2.19
CA SER A 205 25.98 0.84 1.02
C SER A 205 25.09 1.59 0.02
N LEU A 206 24.04 2.27 0.49
CA LEU A 206 23.18 3.08 -0.40
C LEU A 206 23.95 4.20 -1.10
N ARG A 207 24.87 4.88 -0.40
CA ARG A 207 25.75 5.88 -1.03
C ARG A 207 26.62 5.25 -2.11
N SER A 208 27.24 4.10 -1.84
CA SER A 208 28.05 3.39 -2.84
C SER A 208 27.23 2.99 -4.07
N ILE A 209 25.98 2.55 -3.90
CA ILE A 209 25.09 2.22 -5.01
C ILE A 209 24.74 3.49 -5.80
N ALA A 210 24.36 4.57 -5.12
CA ALA A 210 24.01 5.83 -5.77
C ALA A 210 25.18 6.43 -6.57
N GLU A 211 26.42 6.22 -6.13
CA GLU A 211 27.62 6.68 -6.85
C GLU A 211 27.97 5.81 -8.05
N ARG A 212 27.93 4.48 -7.91
CA ARG A 212 28.32 3.53 -8.98
C ARG A 212 27.24 3.31 -10.01
N GLU A 213 26.00 3.20 -9.54
CA GLU A 213 24.83 2.81 -10.33
C GLU A 213 23.63 3.72 -10.00
N PRO A 214 23.64 5.00 -10.44
CA PRO A 214 22.56 5.95 -10.12
C PRO A 214 21.15 5.47 -10.48
N ALA A 215 21.01 4.75 -11.59
CA ALA A 215 19.73 4.20 -12.04
C ALA A 215 19.20 3.11 -11.09
N GLU A 216 20.08 2.30 -10.51
CA GLU A 216 19.74 1.24 -9.57
C GLU A 216 19.25 1.83 -8.24
N ALA A 217 19.88 2.91 -7.76
CA ALA A 217 19.38 3.65 -6.59
C ALA A 217 17.95 4.18 -6.82
N VAL A 218 17.68 4.73 -8.02
CA VAL A 218 16.35 5.20 -8.40
C VAL A 218 15.35 4.03 -8.49
N ARG A 219 15.73 2.89 -9.07
CA ARG A 219 14.88 1.69 -9.14
C ARG A 219 14.45 1.22 -7.76
N ARG A 220 15.41 1.01 -6.84
CA ARG A 220 15.13 0.52 -5.47
C ARG A 220 14.22 1.47 -4.71
N LEU A 221 14.41 2.78 -4.88
CA LEU A 221 13.54 3.78 -4.29
C LEU A 221 12.12 3.67 -4.86
N LEU A 222 11.96 3.66 -6.18
CA LEU A 222 10.65 3.56 -6.82
C LEU A 222 9.92 2.28 -6.42
N GLU A 223 10.59 1.13 -6.38
CA GLU A 223 10.00 -0.14 -5.94
C GLU A 223 9.45 -0.08 -4.52
N SER A 224 10.13 0.65 -3.63
CA SER A 224 9.66 0.85 -2.25
C SER A 224 8.37 1.66 -2.16
N PHE A 225 8.06 2.46 -3.18
CA PHE A 225 6.88 3.34 -3.26
C PHE A 225 5.88 2.92 -4.34
N GLY A 226 5.90 1.65 -4.76
CA GLY A 226 4.93 1.13 -5.74
C GLY A 226 5.22 1.49 -7.20
N GLY A 227 6.45 1.87 -7.52
CA GLY A 227 6.97 2.00 -8.89
C GLY A 227 6.89 3.39 -9.50
N VAL A 228 6.29 4.37 -8.82
CA VAL A 228 6.17 5.75 -9.30
C VAL A 228 6.26 6.76 -8.15
N LEU A 229 6.99 7.86 -8.37
CA LEU A 229 7.07 8.97 -7.43
C LEU A 229 7.08 10.32 -8.16
N PRO A 230 6.54 11.39 -7.56
CA PRO A 230 6.84 12.76 -7.97
C PRO A 230 8.36 13.03 -7.92
N MET A 231 8.86 13.85 -8.84
CA MET A 231 10.28 14.23 -8.89
C MET A 231 10.75 14.89 -7.60
N THR A 232 9.87 15.66 -6.94
CA THR A 232 10.14 16.31 -5.65
C THR A 232 10.43 15.26 -4.59
N ASP A 233 9.53 14.28 -4.45
CA ASP A 233 9.60 13.25 -3.41
C ASP A 233 10.79 12.32 -3.66
N LEU A 234 11.07 12.01 -4.93
CA LEU A 234 12.26 11.25 -5.31
C LEU A 234 13.55 11.96 -4.86
N ARG A 235 13.65 13.28 -5.09
CA ARG A 235 14.80 14.08 -4.65
C ARG A 235 14.89 14.12 -3.12
N ASP A 236 13.78 14.36 -2.44
CA ASP A 236 13.73 14.47 -0.98
C ASP A 236 14.14 13.15 -0.31
N HIS A 237 13.67 12.00 -0.82
CA HIS A 237 14.06 10.69 -0.31
C HIS A 237 15.54 10.36 -0.54
N LEU A 238 16.14 10.83 -1.64
CA LEU A 238 17.57 10.68 -1.92
C LEU A 238 18.46 11.70 -1.20
N SER A 239 17.89 12.74 -0.58
CA SER A 239 18.66 13.71 0.21
C SER A 239 19.47 13.02 1.32
N GLY A 240 20.72 13.42 1.49
CA GLY A 240 21.67 12.78 2.43
C GLY A 240 22.31 11.48 1.93
N ILE A 241 21.79 10.89 0.85
CA ILE A 241 22.47 9.84 0.06
C ILE A 241 23.22 10.50 -1.08
N VAL A 242 22.53 11.36 -1.85
CA VAL A 242 23.11 12.19 -2.89
C VAL A 242 23.20 13.62 -2.36
N GLU A 243 24.40 14.19 -2.35
CA GLU A 243 24.62 15.58 -1.98
C GLU A 243 23.95 16.53 -3.00
N ASP A 244 23.40 17.65 -2.54
CA ASP A 244 22.72 18.62 -3.40
C ASP A 244 23.59 19.11 -4.57
N ALA A 245 24.89 19.29 -4.33
CA ALA A 245 25.85 19.69 -5.36
C ALA A 245 26.01 18.66 -6.48
N ARG A 246 25.82 17.37 -6.18
CA ARG A 246 25.95 16.24 -7.12
C ARG A 246 24.63 15.79 -7.72
N TRP A 247 23.52 16.40 -7.31
CA TRP A 247 22.17 16.03 -7.76
C TRP A 247 22.04 16.05 -9.30
N THR A 248 22.47 17.12 -9.94
CA THR A 248 22.32 17.30 -11.40
C THR A 248 23.09 16.23 -12.19
N SER A 249 24.31 15.89 -11.77
CA SER A 249 25.11 14.84 -12.41
C SER A 249 24.51 13.45 -12.15
N PHE A 250 24.14 13.16 -10.91
CA PHE A 250 23.47 11.92 -10.52
C PHE A 250 22.22 11.68 -11.36
N TRP A 251 21.33 12.67 -11.41
CA TRP A 251 20.07 12.56 -12.13
C TRP A 251 20.28 12.40 -13.65
N THR A 252 21.27 13.10 -14.20
CA THR A 252 21.61 13.00 -15.63
C THR A 252 22.12 11.60 -15.99
N MET A 253 22.80 10.90 -15.09
CA MET A 253 23.19 9.51 -15.27
C MET A 253 22.01 8.55 -15.09
N ALA A 254 21.23 8.71 -14.02
CA ALA A 254 20.11 7.83 -13.70
C ALA A 254 19.05 7.82 -14.81
N ARG A 255 18.63 9.00 -15.30
CA ARG A 255 17.57 9.14 -16.30
C ARG A 255 17.92 8.63 -17.69
N LYS A 256 19.19 8.33 -17.97
CA LYS A 256 19.62 7.71 -19.24
C LYS A 256 19.23 6.24 -19.30
N HIS A 257 18.87 5.63 -18.18
CA HIS A 257 18.53 4.22 -18.15
C HIS A 257 17.24 3.94 -18.95
N PRO A 258 17.23 2.94 -19.86
CA PRO A 258 16.08 2.64 -20.72
C PRO A 258 14.79 2.22 -20.00
N GLN A 259 14.83 1.96 -18.70
CA GLN A 259 13.65 1.62 -17.88
C GLN A 259 13.14 2.80 -17.04
N VAL A 260 13.88 3.91 -16.95
CA VAL A 260 13.40 5.10 -16.28
C VAL A 260 12.47 5.86 -17.22
N LEU A 261 11.27 6.17 -16.74
CA LEU A 261 10.27 6.96 -17.46
C LEU A 261 10.01 8.27 -16.73
N LEU A 262 9.82 9.32 -17.52
CA LEU A 262 9.39 10.63 -17.06
C LEU A 262 8.02 10.92 -17.66
N SER A 263 7.04 11.16 -16.80
CA SER A 263 5.68 11.51 -17.20
C SER A 263 5.31 12.87 -16.63
N GLY A 264 4.44 13.61 -17.34
CA GLY A 264 3.99 14.94 -16.91
C GLY A 264 4.88 16.10 -17.35
N THR A 265 4.51 17.31 -16.89
CA THR A 265 5.16 18.58 -17.24
C THR A 265 5.39 19.43 -16.00
N GLY A 266 6.52 20.14 -15.98
CA GLY A 266 6.86 21.08 -14.91
C GLY A 266 6.86 20.44 -13.52
N LYS A 267 6.12 21.04 -12.59
CA LYS A 267 6.02 20.62 -11.18
C LYS A 267 5.29 19.27 -10.99
N GLN A 268 4.54 18.80 -11.99
CA GLN A 268 3.82 17.52 -11.94
C GLN A 268 4.61 16.37 -12.60
N THR A 269 5.93 16.52 -12.72
CA THR A 269 6.78 15.48 -13.31
C THR A 269 6.87 14.30 -12.34
N THR A 270 6.44 13.13 -12.79
CA THR A 270 6.62 11.86 -12.09
C THR A 270 7.71 11.03 -12.75
N VAL A 271 8.39 10.25 -11.94
CA VAL A 271 9.40 9.28 -12.34
C VAL A 271 8.84 7.90 -12.06
N SER A 272 8.91 6.99 -13.03
CA SER A 272 8.56 5.59 -12.85
C SER A 272 9.61 4.67 -13.42
N TRP A 273 9.55 3.41 -12.98
CA TRP A 273 10.40 2.33 -13.48
C TRP A 273 9.55 1.29 -14.23
N THR A 274 10.00 0.86 -15.39
CA THR A 274 9.34 -0.21 -16.16
C THR A 274 10.10 -1.52 -16.10
N GLU A 275 9.37 -2.64 -16.14
CA GLU A 275 9.97 -3.97 -16.13
C GLU A 275 10.91 -4.21 -17.32
N THR A 276 10.65 -3.58 -18.47
CA THR A 276 11.51 -3.66 -19.65
C THR A 276 11.60 -2.32 -20.38
N ALA A 277 12.66 -2.15 -21.18
CA ALA A 277 12.79 -1.01 -22.08
C ALA A 277 11.66 -0.96 -23.13
N GLY A 278 11.22 -2.14 -23.62
CA GLY A 278 10.10 -2.24 -24.57
C GLY A 278 8.77 -1.80 -23.94
N ALA A 279 8.52 -2.15 -22.67
CA ALA A 279 7.34 -1.69 -21.94
C ALA A 279 7.35 -0.17 -21.75
N ALA A 280 8.53 0.42 -21.52
CA ALA A 280 8.68 1.87 -21.47
C ALA A 280 8.33 2.54 -22.80
N ASP A 281 8.87 2.02 -23.92
CA ASP A 281 8.58 2.57 -25.24
C ASP A 281 7.09 2.42 -25.59
N ALA A 282 6.46 1.29 -25.24
CA ALA A 282 5.03 1.06 -25.41
C ALA A 282 4.18 2.05 -24.58
N ALA A 283 4.56 2.34 -23.34
CA ALA A 283 3.89 3.31 -22.49
C ALA A 283 3.95 4.72 -23.09
N VAL A 284 5.14 5.13 -23.57
CA VAL A 284 5.32 6.43 -24.24
C VAL A 284 4.50 6.51 -25.55
N ARG A 285 4.47 5.43 -26.35
CA ARG A 285 3.62 5.35 -27.56
C ARG A 285 2.14 5.52 -27.22
N GLY A 286 1.66 4.83 -26.18
CA GLY A 286 0.28 4.93 -25.73
C GLY A 286 -0.09 6.33 -25.26
N ALA A 287 0.80 7.00 -24.52
CA ALA A 287 0.61 8.40 -24.11
C ALA A 287 0.60 9.36 -25.31
N PHE A 288 1.51 9.16 -26.27
CA PHE A 288 1.59 9.96 -27.49
C PHE A 288 0.30 9.86 -28.33
N LEU A 289 -0.24 8.66 -28.54
CA LEU A 289 -1.45 8.46 -29.35
C LEU A 289 -2.69 9.13 -28.77
N ARG A 290 -2.78 9.24 -27.43
CA ARG A 290 -3.90 9.88 -26.74
C ARG A 290 -3.75 11.40 -26.60
N GLY A 291 -2.55 11.94 -26.79
CA GLY A 291 -2.26 13.35 -26.59
C GLY A 291 -2.83 14.25 -27.70
N ASP A 292 -3.06 15.52 -27.36
CA ASP A 292 -3.31 16.56 -28.35
C ASP A 292 -2.02 16.90 -29.16
N PRO A 293 -2.12 17.67 -30.27
CA PRO A 293 -0.94 17.98 -31.09
C PRO A 293 0.23 18.62 -30.34
N HIS A 294 -0.04 19.49 -29.36
CA HIS A 294 1.01 20.15 -28.58
C HIS A 294 1.67 19.16 -27.61
N GLN A 295 0.88 18.29 -26.96
CA GLN A 295 1.40 17.23 -26.10
C GLN A 295 2.24 16.22 -26.89
N LYS A 296 1.82 15.86 -28.11
CA LYS A 296 2.57 14.99 -29.02
C LYS A 296 3.92 15.57 -29.38
N LEU A 297 3.98 16.86 -29.74
CA LEU A 297 5.25 17.57 -30.01
C LEU A 297 6.20 17.54 -28.80
N GLU A 298 5.68 17.81 -27.60
CA GLU A 298 6.47 17.78 -26.36
C GLU A 298 6.97 16.37 -26.02
N LEU A 299 6.11 15.36 -26.13
CA LEU A 299 6.48 13.96 -25.90
C LEU A 299 7.55 13.49 -26.89
N ALA A 300 7.40 13.83 -28.17
CA ALA A 300 8.36 13.52 -29.20
C ALA A 300 9.71 14.20 -28.92
N ARG A 301 9.71 15.50 -28.63
CA ARG A 301 10.94 16.25 -28.30
C ARG A 301 11.69 15.66 -27.10
N LYS A 302 10.96 15.24 -26.05
CA LYS A 302 11.56 14.68 -24.83
C LYS A 302 12.10 13.27 -25.01
N ASN A 303 11.42 12.43 -25.81
CA ASN A 303 11.70 11.00 -25.89
C ASN A 303 12.37 10.56 -27.20
N ALA A 304 12.55 11.45 -28.17
CA ALA A 304 13.18 11.15 -29.46
C ALA A 304 14.56 10.48 -29.37
N LYS A 305 15.34 10.80 -28.32
CA LYS A 305 16.68 10.24 -28.12
C LYS A 305 16.68 8.92 -27.35
N ARG A 306 15.51 8.40 -26.98
CA ARG A 306 15.37 7.18 -26.16
C ARG A 306 15.66 5.92 -26.97
N SER A 307 15.01 5.77 -28.13
CA SER A 307 15.22 4.67 -29.04
C SER A 307 14.95 5.10 -30.48
N ARG A 308 15.63 4.46 -31.44
CA ARG A 308 15.44 4.74 -32.87
C ARG A 308 14.02 4.40 -33.32
N ASP A 309 13.49 3.28 -32.82
CA ASP A 309 12.13 2.82 -33.13
C ASP A 309 11.05 3.79 -32.63
N LEU A 310 11.27 4.44 -31.49
CA LEU A 310 10.35 5.44 -30.97
C LEU A 310 10.44 6.76 -31.75
N ALA A 311 11.67 7.18 -32.13
CA ALA A 311 11.86 8.35 -32.99
C ALA A 311 11.17 8.19 -34.36
N GLY A 312 11.34 7.02 -34.99
CA GLY A 312 10.66 6.68 -36.25
C GLY A 312 9.15 6.68 -36.12
N PHE A 313 8.62 6.08 -35.05
CA PHE A 313 7.18 6.10 -34.75
C PHE A 313 6.64 7.54 -34.60
N PHE A 314 7.34 8.42 -33.87
CA PHE A 314 6.93 9.82 -33.75
C PHE A 314 6.96 10.55 -35.08
N ALA A 315 8.02 10.39 -35.87
CA ALA A 315 8.14 11.02 -37.18
C ALA A 315 6.96 10.64 -38.09
N GLU A 316 6.64 9.35 -38.18
CA GLU A 316 5.52 8.84 -38.99
C GLU A 316 4.18 9.43 -38.55
N LYS A 317 3.87 9.38 -37.24
CA LYS A 317 2.57 9.84 -36.73
C LYS A 317 2.42 11.36 -36.76
N LEU A 318 3.47 12.12 -36.48
CA LEU A 318 3.45 13.58 -36.63
C LEU A 318 3.28 13.99 -38.09
N ALA A 319 3.95 13.32 -39.04
CA ALA A 319 3.79 13.59 -40.46
C ALA A 319 2.37 13.27 -40.96
N GLN A 320 1.77 12.17 -40.47
CA GLN A 320 0.39 11.85 -40.79
C GLN A 320 -0.58 12.92 -40.29
N GLU A 321 -0.47 13.30 -39.02
CA GLU A 321 -1.35 14.31 -38.41
C GLU A 321 -1.16 15.71 -39.01
N ALA A 322 0.07 16.04 -39.45
CA ALA A 322 0.35 17.26 -40.21
C ALA A 322 -0.45 17.31 -41.52
N ARG A 323 -0.48 16.18 -42.27
CA ARG A 323 -1.26 16.08 -43.52
C ARG A 323 -2.75 16.24 -43.27
N ASP A 324 -3.27 15.61 -42.23
CA ASP A 324 -4.69 15.68 -41.86
C ASP A 324 -5.09 17.10 -41.39
N ALA A 325 -4.17 17.82 -40.74
CA ALA A 325 -4.40 19.18 -40.27
C ALA A 325 -4.17 20.26 -41.34
N ALA A 326 -3.55 19.96 -42.48
CA ALA A 326 -3.07 20.96 -43.44
C ALA A 326 -4.18 21.90 -43.96
N ALA A 327 -5.38 21.36 -44.21
CA ALA A 327 -6.50 22.14 -44.74
C ALA A 327 -7.24 22.98 -43.68
N SER A 328 -7.26 22.53 -42.43
CA SER A 328 -8.09 23.12 -41.37
C SER A 328 -7.30 23.95 -40.35
N ARG A 329 -6.03 23.59 -40.12
CA ARG A 329 -5.14 24.18 -39.10
C ARG A 329 -3.71 24.27 -39.65
N PRO A 330 -3.44 25.12 -40.65
CA PRO A 330 -2.17 25.16 -41.38
C PRO A 330 -0.96 25.47 -40.49
N ALA A 331 -1.11 26.28 -39.45
CA ALA A 331 -0.03 26.56 -38.50
C ALA A 331 0.39 25.31 -37.72
N VAL A 332 -0.58 24.55 -37.18
CA VAL A 332 -0.32 23.29 -36.46
C VAL A 332 0.27 22.25 -37.41
N ALA A 333 -0.24 22.16 -38.64
CA ALA A 333 0.28 21.26 -39.66
C ALA A 333 1.77 21.53 -39.96
N TRP A 334 2.16 22.80 -40.07
CA TRP A 334 3.55 23.18 -40.27
C TRP A 334 4.44 22.82 -39.08
N GLU A 335 3.99 23.07 -37.84
CA GLU A 335 4.78 22.70 -36.66
C GLU A 335 5.00 21.18 -36.55
N LEU A 336 3.95 20.40 -36.79
CA LEU A 336 4.01 18.94 -36.79
C LEU A 336 4.94 18.40 -37.89
N SER A 337 4.88 18.96 -39.10
CA SER A 337 5.75 18.52 -40.21
C SER A 337 7.23 18.83 -39.94
N GLN A 338 7.53 20.01 -39.39
CA GLN A 338 8.90 20.39 -39.03
C GLN A 338 9.45 19.51 -37.90
N ALA A 339 8.62 19.15 -36.93
CA ALA A 339 9.00 18.21 -35.88
C ALA A 339 9.24 16.80 -36.44
N ALA A 340 8.38 16.32 -37.34
CA ALA A 340 8.55 15.02 -37.99
C ALA A 340 9.86 14.94 -38.78
N ALA A 341 10.16 15.97 -39.60
CA ALA A 341 11.37 16.04 -40.40
C ALA A 341 12.66 15.99 -39.56
N ARG A 342 12.66 16.63 -38.38
CA ARG A 342 13.80 16.61 -37.44
C ARG A 342 14.02 15.25 -36.77
N LEU A 343 13.01 14.40 -36.74
CA LEU A 343 13.04 13.09 -36.08
C LEU A 343 13.35 11.94 -37.03
N ALA A 344 13.17 12.16 -38.34
CA ALA A 344 13.58 11.21 -39.36
C ALA A 344 15.12 11.16 -39.42
N PRO A 345 15.75 9.97 -39.26
CA PRO A 345 17.16 9.81 -39.61
C PRO A 345 17.26 10.03 -41.13
N GLY A 346 18.09 10.99 -41.55
CA GLY A 346 18.05 11.58 -42.89
C GLY A 346 17.94 10.58 -44.03
N GLU A 347 16.89 10.74 -44.85
CA GLU A 347 17.05 10.58 -46.29
C GLU A 347 17.79 11.84 -46.78
N PRO A 348 18.83 11.71 -47.61
CA PRO A 348 19.47 12.88 -48.20
C PRO A 348 18.44 13.60 -49.07
N GLU A 349 18.34 14.92 -48.90
CA GLU A 349 17.66 15.80 -49.86
C GLU A 349 18.19 15.48 -51.26
N ALA A 350 17.29 15.07 -52.15
CA ALA A 350 17.55 14.90 -53.58
C ALA A 350 17.12 16.16 -54.34
#